data_AF-A0A2X2V7W7-F1
#
_entry.id   AF-A0A2X2V7W7-F1
#
_cell.length_a   1.000
_cell.length_b   1.000
_cell.length_c   1.000
_cell.angle_alpha   90.00
_cell.angle_beta   90.00
_cell.angle_gamma   90.00
#
_symmetry.space_group_name_H-M   'P 1'
#
loop_
_entity.id
_entity.type
_entity.pdbx_description
1 polymer ?
#
loop_
_entity_poly.entity_id
_entity_poly.type
_entity_poly.pdbx_seq_one_letter_code
_entity_poly.pdbx_strand_id
1 'polypeptide(L)' 'MQLPHCPKCNSEYTYEDNGMLICPECAHEWNPAAASEEDAALVVKGCQR' A
#
# COMPACT_ATOMS: atom_id res chain seq x y z
N MET A 1 -0.38 10.94 -15.64
CA MET A 1 0.16 10.04 -14.61
C MET A 1 -0.50 8.69 -14.83
N GLN A 2 0.25 7.68 -15.30
CA GLN A 2 -0.26 6.31 -15.42
C GLN A 2 0.00 5.61 -14.09
N LEU A 3 -1.07 5.21 -13.39
CA LEU A 3 -0.96 4.35 -12.21
C LEU A 3 -0.53 2.95 -12.68
N PRO A 4 0.31 2.23 -11.89
CA PRO A 4 0.76 0.92 -12.29
C PRO A 4 -0.41 -0.07 -12.35
N HIS A 5 -0.33 -1.00 -13.31
CA HIS A 5 -1.28 -2.10 -13.40
C HIS A 5 -1.24 -2.96 -12.13
N CYS A 6 -2.37 -3.56 -11.78
CA CYS A 6 -2.43 -4.47 -10.64
C CYS A 6 -1.55 -5.71 -10.89
N PRO A 7 -0.62 -6.09 -9.99
CA PRO A 7 0.25 -7.25 -10.18
C PRO A 7 -0.47 -8.60 -10.11
N LYS A 8 -1.71 -8.64 -9.60
CA LYS A 8 -2.46 -9.88 -9.36
C LYS A 8 -3.37 -10.26 -10.53
N CYS A 9 -3.98 -9.28 -11.18
CA CYS A 9 -4.92 -9.48 -12.30
C CYS A 9 -4.48 -8.77 -13.58
N ASN A 10 -3.37 -8.02 -13.55
CA ASN A 10 -2.84 -7.25 -14.67
C ASN A 10 -3.77 -6.13 -15.18
N SER A 11 -4.77 -5.75 -14.38
CA SER A 11 -5.73 -4.70 -14.71
C SER A 11 -5.11 -3.30 -14.73
N GLU A 12 -5.52 -2.49 -15.69
CA GLU A 12 -5.12 -1.08 -15.86
C GLU A 12 -5.90 -0.12 -14.93
N TYR A 13 -6.95 -0.62 -14.30
CA TYR A 13 -7.77 0.16 -13.38
C TYR A 13 -7.29 -0.06 -11.95
N THR A 14 -6.48 0.89 -11.46
CA THR A 14 -6.05 0.98 -10.07
C THR A 14 -6.33 2.40 -9.58
N TYR A 15 -6.70 2.55 -8.31
CA TYR A 15 -6.95 3.87 -7.71
C TYR A 15 -6.27 3.95 -6.35
N GLU A 16 -5.87 5.15 -5.95
CA GLU A 16 -5.31 5.39 -4.62
C GLU A 16 -6.41 5.81 -3.64
N ASP A 17 -6.47 5.18 -2.47
CA ASP A 17 -7.30 5.58 -1.33
C ASP A 17 -6.41 5.66 -0.08
N ASN A 18 -6.37 6.85 0.54
CA ASN A 18 -5.58 7.10 1.75
C ASN A 18 -4.10 6.70 1.65
N GLY A 19 -3.51 6.74 0.44
CA GLY A 19 -2.12 6.35 0.18
C GLY A 19 -1.91 4.87 -0.13
N MET A 20 -2.96 4.06 -0.14
CA MET A 20 -2.94 2.68 -0.62
C MET A 20 -3.46 2.61 -2.05
N LEU A 21 -2.86 1.76 -2.89
CA LEU A 21 -3.41 1.42 -4.21
C LEU A 21 -4.40 0.26 -4.06
N ILE A 22 -5.58 0.42 -4.65
CA ILE A 22 -6.64 -0.56 -4.67
C ILE A 22 -7.03 -0.89 -6.11
N CYS A 23 -7.19 -2.19 -6.37
CA CYS A 23 -7.74 -2.68 -7.62
C CYS A 23 -9.23 -3.07 -7.45
N PRO A 24 -10.17 -2.45 -8.19
CA PRO A 24 -11.60 -2.75 -8.10
C PRO A 24 -11.99 -4.08 -8.78
N GLU A 25 -11.13 -4.66 -9.62
CA GLU A 25 -11.43 -5.94 -10.28
C GLU A 25 -11.17 -7.15 -9.38
N CYS A 26 -10.11 -7.09 -8.56
CA CYS A 26 -9.70 -8.20 -7.70
C CYS A 26 -9.70 -7.88 -6.21
N ALA A 27 -10.09 -6.66 -5.82
CA ALA A 27 -10.00 -6.13 -4.46
C ALA A 27 -8.61 -6.33 -3.85
N HIS A 28 -7.56 -6.20 -4.66
CA HIS A 28 -6.19 -6.23 -4.16
C HIS A 28 -5.80 -4.83 -3.70
N GLU A 29 -5.40 -4.73 -2.45
CA GLU A 29 -4.96 -3.50 -1.80
C GLU A 29 -3.46 -3.64 -1.53
N TRP A 30 -2.65 -2.73 -2.04
CA TRP A 30 -1.21 -2.69 -1.81
C TRP A 30 -0.74 -1.27 -1.66
N ASN A 31 0.26 -1.04 -0.82
CA ASN A 31 0.77 0.31 -0.60
C ASN A 31 2.08 0.51 -1.39
N PRO A 32 2.12 1.36 -2.45
CA PRO A 32 3.35 1.66 -3.16
C PRO A 32 4.34 2.44 -2.29
N ALA A 33 3.84 3.18 -1.29
CA ALA A 33 4.65 3.91 -0.33
C ALA A 33 5.15 3.02 0.82
N ALA A 34 4.48 1.89 1.15
CA ALA A 34 4.98 0.94 2.16
C ALA A 34 6.31 0.31 1.76
N ALA A 35 6.55 0.09 0.47
CA ALA A 35 7.88 -0.28 -0.02
C ALA A 35 8.99 0.73 0.39
N SER A 36 8.61 1.93 0.83
CA SER A 36 9.49 2.98 1.35
C SER A 36 9.29 3.29 2.84
N GLU A 37 8.24 2.78 3.50
CA GLU A 37 7.76 3.27 4.81
C GLU A 37 7.22 2.17 5.76
N GLU A 38 7.72 0.94 5.66
CA GLU A 38 7.43 -0.13 6.64
C GLU A 38 8.05 0.09 8.06
N ASP A 39 8.71 1.22 8.34
CA ASP A 39 9.43 1.45 9.62
C ASP A 39 8.72 2.33 10.67
N ALA A 40 7.49 2.80 10.44
CA ALA A 40 6.83 3.75 11.36
C ALA A 40 5.91 3.11 12.45
N ALA A 41 5.76 1.78 12.48
CA ALA A 41 4.88 1.09 13.42
C ALA A 41 5.58 0.44 14.63
N LEU A 42 6.86 0.77 14.88
CA LEU A 42 7.60 0.33 16.08
C LEU A 42 7.73 1.45 17.12
N VAL A 43 6.70 2.29 17.29
CA VAL A 43 6.54 3.07 18.54
C VAL A 43 5.80 2.20 19.55
N VAL A 44 6.55 1.29 20.19
CA VAL A 44 6.28 0.99 21.60
C VAL A 44 7.56 1.27 22.37
N LYS A 45 7.61 2.48 22.92
CA LYS A 45 8.62 2.92 23.88
C LYS A 45 8.58 1.97 25.08
N GLY A 46 9.43 0.96 25.06
CA GLY A 46 9.80 0.17 26.23
C GLY A 46 10.61 1.02 27.20
N CYS A 47 9.95 1.94 27.88
CA CYS A 47 10.48 2.62 29.06
C CYS A 47 10.48 1.59 30.22
N GLN A 48 11.43 0.66 30.23
CA GLN A 48 11.56 -0.33 31.31
C GLN A 48 12.85 -0.10 32.09
N ARG A 49 12.73 0.85 33.02
CA ARG A 49 13.42 1.03 34.30
C ARG A 49 14.95 1.04 34.35
#